data_AF-A0A9W6THW1-F1
#
_entry.id   AF-A0A9W6THW1-F1
#
_cell.length_a   1.000
_cell.length_b   1.000
_cell.length_c   1.000
_cell.angle_alpha   90.00
_cell.angle_beta   90.00
_cell.angle_gamma   90.00
#
_symmetry.space_group_name_H-M   'P 1'
#
loop_
_entity.id
_entity.type
_entity.pdbx_description
1 polymer ?
#
loop_
_entity_poly.entity_id
_entity_poly.type
_entity_poly.pdbx_seq_one_letter_code
_entity_poly.pdbx_strand_id
1 'polypeptide(L)'
;MWNPPQGVIDFFRKTLKIPMIIFWGKFMWMPKQPPKNKGFGVVYGKPIPTKLTANPTEEEIHAVHAQYVAEIERLFSQYKKEFGYDDDETLLIN
;
A
#
# COMPACT_ATOMS: atom_id res chain seq x y z
N MET A 1 9.42 6.07 -2.64
CA MET A 1 8.78 7.39 -2.45
C MET A 1 9.78 8.47 -2.88
N TRP A 2 9.42 9.40 -3.78
CA TRP A 2 10.34 10.51 -4.13
C TRP A 2 10.34 11.53 -3.00
N ASN A 3 11.51 11.88 -2.49
CA ASN A 3 11.68 12.89 -1.46
C ASN A 3 12.30 14.14 -2.10
N PRO A 4 11.62 15.30 -2.12
CA PRO A 4 12.21 16.51 -2.69
C PRO A 4 13.47 16.92 -1.91
N PRO A 5 14.42 17.60 -2.57
CA PRO A 5 15.58 18.16 -1.89
C PRO A 5 15.17 19.12 -0.77
N GLN A 6 15.90 19.12 0.35
CA GLN A 6 15.57 19.90 1.54
C GLN A 6 15.43 21.41 1.27
N GLY A 7 16.26 21.98 0.39
CA GLY A 7 16.16 23.40 0.02
C GLY A 7 14.84 23.79 -0.65
N VAL A 8 14.26 22.87 -1.44
CA VAL A 8 12.96 23.09 -2.08
C VAL A 8 11.85 23.04 -1.03
N ILE A 9 11.92 22.07 -0.10
CA ILE A 9 10.98 21.97 1.02
C ILE A 9 11.01 23.25 1.86
N ASP A 10 12.21 23.73 2.19
CA ASP A 10 12.41 24.91 3.01
C ASP A 10 11.90 26.18 2.35
N PHE A 11 12.09 26.35 1.03
CA PHE A 11 11.54 27.50 0.30
C PHE A 11 10.01 27.56 0.38
N PHE A 12 9.32 26.46 0.07
CA PHE A 12 7.84 26.45 0.12
C PHE A 12 7.30 26.65 1.55
N ARG A 13 7.94 26.04 2.55
CA ARG A 13 7.51 26.15 3.95
C ARG A 13 7.83 27.51 4.57
N LYS A 14 9.03 28.05 4.36
CA LYS A 14 9.52 29.24 5.07
C LYS A 14 9.24 30.53 4.29
N THR A 15 9.38 30.51 2.96
CA THR A 15 9.15 31.69 2.12
C THR A 15 7.69 31.83 1.74
N LEU A 16 7.09 30.77 1.19
CA LEU A 16 5.71 30.82 0.69
C LEU A 16 4.65 30.48 1.74
N LYS A 17 5.06 29.90 2.88
CA LYS A 17 4.16 29.42 3.96
C LYS A 17 3.08 28.45 3.47
N ILE A 18 3.35 27.74 2.37
CA ILE A 18 2.44 26.75 1.80
C ILE A 18 2.99 25.36 2.12
N PRO A 19 2.15 24.44 2.64
CA PRO A 19 2.56 23.05 2.77
C PRO A 19 2.73 22.44 1.37
N MET A 20 3.91 21.90 1.09
CA MET A 20 4.18 21.19 -0.16
C MET A 20 3.51 19.81 -0.11
N ILE A 21 2.22 19.77 -0.44
CA ILE A 21 1.45 18.53 -0.56
C ILE A 21 1.58 18.04 -1.99
N ILE A 22 2.43 17.04 -2.20
CA ILE A 22 2.58 16.41 -3.52
C ILE A 22 1.51 15.34 -3.64
N PHE A 23 0.51 15.57 -4.49
CA PHE A 23 -0.51 14.58 -4.82
C PHE A 23 0.09 13.51 -5.75
N TRP A 24 0.07 12.25 -5.31
CA TRP A 24 0.52 11.10 -6.09
C TRP A 24 -0.69 10.46 -6.80
N GLY A 25 -0.65 10.34 -8.13
CA GLY A 25 -1.71 9.69 -8.90
C GLY A 25 -1.62 9.98 -10.39
N LYS A 26 -2.45 9.28 -11.19
CA LYS A 26 -2.52 9.37 -12.66
C LYS A 26 -2.70 10.80 -13.20
N PHE A 27 -3.22 11.72 -12.37
CA PHE A 27 -3.57 13.09 -12.76
C PHE A 27 -2.45 14.13 -12.53
N MET A 28 -1.39 13.79 -11.80
CA MET A 28 -0.29 14.71 -11.45
C MET A 28 1.06 14.20 -11.96
N TRP A 29 2.01 15.13 -12.14
CA TRP A 29 3.37 14.86 -12.59
C TRP A 29 4.08 13.93 -11.59
N MET A 30 4.05 12.61 -11.82
CA MET A 30 4.89 11.67 -11.09
C MET A 30 6.34 11.87 -11.56
N PRO A 31 7.25 12.45 -10.75
CA PRO A 31 8.64 12.67 -11.15
C PRO A 31 9.41 11.34 -11.32
N LYS A 32 8.86 10.24 -10.78
CA LYS A 32 9.34 8.87 -10.98
C LYS A 32 8.14 8.00 -11.36
N GLN A 33 7.77 8.02 -12.64
CA GLN A 33 6.92 6.96 -13.17
C GLN A 33 7.58 5.61 -12.91
N PRO A 34 6.83 4.59 -12.49
CA PRO A 34 7.39 3.26 -12.42
C PRO A 34 7.87 2.84 -13.82
N PRO A 35 8.81 1.87 -13.91
CA PRO A 35 9.20 1.29 -15.18
C PRO A 35 7.97 0.94 -16.02
N LYS A 36 8.03 1.09 -17.35
CA LYS A 36 6.87 0.87 -18.25
C LYS A 36 6.15 -0.48 -18.04
N ASN A 37 6.86 -1.46 -17.47
CA ASN A 37 6.37 -2.82 -17.22
C ASN A 37 5.91 -3.07 -15.77
N LYS A 38 5.93 -2.07 -14.88
CA LYS A 38 5.47 -2.18 -13.49
C LYS A 38 4.35 -1.19 -13.25
N GLY A 39 3.11 -1.65 -13.27
CA GLY A 39 1.96 -0.84 -12.89
C GLY A 39 1.94 -0.59 -11.37
N PHE A 40 1.29 0.50 -10.95
CA PHE A 40 0.78 0.60 -9.58
C PHE A 40 -0.71 0.30 -9.62
N GLY A 41 -1.16 -0.67 -8.84
CA GLY A 41 -2.57 -0.99 -8.70
C GLY A 41 -2.93 -1.21 -7.23
N VAL A 42 -4.21 -1.00 -6.93
CA VAL A 42 -4.81 -1.34 -5.66
C VAL A 42 -5.77 -2.48 -5.93
N VAL A 43 -5.58 -3.58 -5.22
CA VAL A 43 -6.43 -4.77 -5.32
C VAL A 43 -7.25 -4.87 -4.04
N TYR A 44 -8.54 -5.18 -4.19
CA TYR A 44 -9.45 -5.37 -3.07
C TYR A 44 -9.81 -6.85 -2.94
N GLY A 45 -9.67 -7.37 -1.72
CA GLY A 45 -10.11 -8.71 -1.36
C GLY A 45 -11.62 -8.80 -1.13
N LYS A 46 -12.11 -10.03 -1.00
CA LYS A 46 -13.47 -10.27 -0.49
C LYS A 46 -13.56 -9.81 0.98
N PRO A 47 -14.70 -9.26 1.43
CA PRO A 47 -14.90 -8.94 2.83
C PRO A 47 -14.74 -10.17 3.73
N ILE A 48 -14.11 -10.01 4.87
CA ILE A 48 -14.00 -11.05 5.90
C ILE A 48 -15.17 -10.87 6.86
N PRO A 49 -16.09 -11.85 6.97
CA PRO A 49 -17.21 -11.75 7.89
C PRO A 49 -16.69 -11.85 9.33
N THR A 50 -17.00 -10.84 10.13
CA THR A 50 -16.64 -10.80 11.55
C THR A 50 -17.89 -10.59 12.40
N LYS A 51 -17.82 -11.06 13.65
CA LYS A 51 -18.86 -10.84 14.64
C LYS A 51 -18.44 -9.70 15.56
N LEU A 52 -19.35 -8.76 15.78
CA LEU A 52 -19.14 -7.73 16.80
C LEU A 52 -19.33 -8.35 18.19
N THR A 53 -18.26 -8.38 18.97
CA THR A 53 -18.22 -8.91 20.34
C THR A 53 -17.61 -7.85 21.25
N ALA A 54 -18.20 -7.61 22.43
CA ALA A 54 -17.73 -6.56 23.35
C ALA A 54 -16.35 -6.85 23.96
N ASN A 55 -16.05 -8.12 24.23
CA ASN A 55 -14.76 -8.61 24.73
C ASN A 55 -14.40 -9.89 23.96
N PRO A 56 -13.84 -9.78 22.74
CA PRO A 56 -13.44 -10.95 21.97
C PRO A 56 -12.29 -11.69 22.66
N THR A 57 -12.23 -13.01 22.49
CA THR A 57 -11.10 -13.79 23.01
C THR A 57 -9.91 -13.72 22.04
N GLU A 58 -8.71 -14.00 22.54
CA GLU A 58 -7.49 -14.07 21.72
C GLU A 58 -7.63 -15.08 20.58
N GLU A 59 -8.29 -16.20 20.83
CA GLU A 59 -8.54 -17.23 19.81
C GLU A 59 -9.46 -16.72 18.69
N GLU A 60 -10.50 -15.96 19.03
CA GLU A 60 -11.40 -15.36 18.04
C GLU A 60 -10.65 -14.34 17.17
N ILE A 61 -9.79 -13.52 17.79
CA ILE A 61 -8.95 -12.55 17.08
C ILE A 61 -7.98 -13.28 16.15
N HIS A 62 -7.27 -14.28 16.67
CA HIS A 62 -6.27 -15.03 15.91
C HIS A 62 -6.91 -15.78 14.73
N ALA A 63 -8.13 -16.30 14.89
CA ALA A 63 -8.87 -16.93 13.81
C ALA A 63 -9.19 -15.96 12.66
N VAL A 64 -9.64 -14.73 12.97
CA VAL A 64 -9.89 -13.70 11.95
C VAL A 64 -8.59 -13.22 11.32
N HIS A 65 -7.54 -13.03 12.13
CA HIS A 65 -6.22 -12.63 11.63
C HIS A 65 -5.63 -13.67 10.67
N ALA A 66 -5.75 -14.96 10.98
CA ALA A 66 -5.31 -16.03 10.08
C ALA A 66 -6.06 -16.00 8.73
N GLN A 67 -7.37 -15.73 8.75
CA GLN A 67 -8.14 -15.56 7.50
C GLN A 67 -7.67 -14.33 6.71
N TYR A 68 -7.36 -13.23 7.39
CA TYR A 68 -6.85 -12.02 6.78
C TYR A 68 -5.50 -12.24 6.09
N VAL A 69 -4.55 -12.86 6.79
CA VAL A 69 -3.22 -13.21 6.26
C VAL A 69 -3.35 -14.11 5.03
N ALA A 70 -4.15 -15.17 5.12
CA ALA A 70 -4.35 -16.09 3.99
C ALA A 70 -4.95 -15.41 2.76
N GLU A 71 -5.89 -14.49 2.93
CA GLU A 71 -6.45 -13.73 1.79
C GLU A 71 -5.43 -12.76 1.18
N ILE A 72 -4.57 -12.14 1.99
CA ILE A 72 -3.49 -11.30 1.48
C ILE A 72 -2.50 -12.13 0.64
N GLU A 73 -2.07 -13.29 1.14
CA GLU A 73 -1.15 -14.17 0.41
C GLU A 73 -1.76 -14.65 -0.92
N ARG A 74 -3.06 -14.97 -0.90
CA ARG A 74 -3.82 -15.36 -2.09
C ARG A 74 -3.88 -14.22 -3.12
N LEU A 75 -4.20 -12.99 -2.68
CA LEU A 75 -4.25 -11.82 -3.54
C LEU A 75 -2.87 -11.49 -4.12
N PHE A 76 -1.83 -11.52 -3.29
CA PHE A 76 -0.47 -11.31 -3.76
C PHE A 76 -0.12 -12.34 -4.84
N SER A 77 -0.30 -13.62 -4.56
CA SER A 77 -0.01 -14.70 -5.54
C SER A 77 -0.79 -14.55 -6.85
N GLN A 78 -2.04 -14.11 -6.78
CA GLN A 78 -2.90 -13.90 -7.95
C GLN A 78 -2.44 -12.73 -8.83
N TYR A 79 -2.03 -11.62 -8.23
CA TYR A 79 -1.79 -10.35 -8.94
C TYR A 79 -0.32 -9.96 -9.08
N LYS A 80 0.62 -10.64 -8.41
CA LYS A 80 2.05 -10.28 -8.38
C LYS A 80 2.64 -10.12 -9.79
N LYS A 81 2.32 -11.03 -10.72
CA LYS A 81 2.80 -10.96 -12.11
C LYS A 81 2.32 -9.72 -12.85
N GLU A 82 1.06 -9.33 -12.63
CA GLU A 82 0.46 -8.16 -13.29
C GLU A 82 1.16 -6.86 -12.89
N PHE A 83 1.73 -6.82 -11.68
CA PHE A 83 2.48 -5.67 -11.16
C PHE A 83 4.00 -5.81 -11.28
N GLY A 84 4.48 -6.82 -12.01
CA GLY A 84 5.89 -7.00 -12.35
C GLY A 84 6.75 -7.54 -11.19
N TYR A 85 6.16 -8.39 -10.36
CA TYR A 85 6.86 -9.23 -9.40
C TYR A 85 7.14 -10.62 -10.02
N ASP A 86 8.26 -11.23 -9.62
CA ASP A 86 8.69 -12.54 -10.11
C ASP A 86 8.02 -13.71 -9.36
N ASP A 87 8.14 -14.92 -9.89
CA ASP A 87 7.49 -16.12 -9.33
C ASP A 87 8.08 -16.55 -7.97
N ASP A 88 9.34 -16.23 -7.73
CA ASP A 88 10.07 -16.50 -6.49
C ASP A 88 9.91 -15.40 -5.43
N GLU A 89 9.40 -14.23 -5.80
CA GLU A 89 9.12 -13.18 -4.83
C GLU A 89 7.95 -13.58 -3.92
N THR A 90 8.20 -13.50 -2.61
CA THR A 90 7.25 -13.82 -1.54
C THR A 90 6.89 -12.58 -0.76
N LEU A 91 5.62 -12.48 -0.33
CA LEU A 91 5.18 -11.42 0.55
C LEU A 91 5.72 -11.67 1.97
N LEU A 92 6.29 -10.64 2.58
CA LEU A 92 6.68 -10.64 3.99
C LEU A 92 5.55 -10.04 4.81
N ILE A 93 5.01 -10.82 5.75
CA ILE A 93 3.98 -10.42 6.71
C ILE A 93 4.61 -10.54 8.10
N ASN A 94 4.66 -9.43 8.84
CA ASN A 94 5.22 -9.33 10.19
C ASN A 94 4.12 -9.32 11.25
#